data_AF-A0A7W1DYM1-F1
#
_entry.id   AF-A0A7W1DYM1-F1
#
_cell.length_a   1.000
_cell.length_b   1.000
_cell.length_c   1.000
_cell.angle_alpha   90.00
_cell.angle_beta   90.00
_cell.angle_gamma   90.00
#
_symmetry.space_group_name_H-M   'P 1'
#
loop_
_entity.id
_entity.type
_entity.pdbx_description
1 polymer ?
#
loop_
_entity_poly.entity_id
_entity_poly.type
_entity_poly.pdbx_seq_one_letter_code
_entity_poly.pdbx_strand_id
1 'polypeptide(L)'
;MKRHRQWERSRSTTGIWRQLAAAASLCLVVSLLAIGPVAAQAVRPPWRAQVAALPTAAITVGDVLLTVEIAAEPAAKSRGLGYRAGLEPGTGML
;
A
#
# COMPACT_ATOMS: atom_id res chain seq x y z
N MET A 1 -2.48 -74.93 -5.07
CA MET A 1 -3.14 -73.87 -5.87
C MET A 1 -4.01 -73.01 -4.95
N LYS A 2 -3.99 -71.67 -5.15
CA LYS A 2 -4.87 -70.64 -4.57
C LYS A 2 -4.64 -70.18 -3.12
N ARG A 3 -3.51 -69.50 -2.88
CA ARG A 3 -3.45 -68.37 -1.93
C ARG A 3 -2.93 -67.18 -2.73
N HIS A 4 -3.69 -66.10 -2.92
CA HIS A 4 -3.23 -64.77 -3.33
C HIS A 4 -4.44 -63.89 -3.68
N ARG A 5 -5.24 -63.42 -2.71
CA ARG A 5 -6.15 -62.24 -2.87
C ARG A 5 -6.68 -61.74 -1.52
N GLN A 6 -5.81 -61.27 -0.61
CA GLN A 6 -6.35 -60.63 0.60
C GLN A 6 -5.49 -59.54 1.26
N TRP A 7 -4.53 -58.93 0.53
CA TRP A 7 -3.53 -58.08 1.19
C TRP A 7 -3.41 -56.65 0.64
N GLU A 8 -4.46 -56.11 0.04
CA GLU A 8 -4.38 -54.80 -0.60
C GLU A 8 -5.63 -53.95 -0.38
N ARG A 9 -6.00 -53.75 0.89
CA ARG A 9 -6.97 -52.71 1.25
C ARG A 9 -6.97 -52.34 2.73
N SER A 10 -5.80 -52.10 3.30
CA SER A 10 -5.70 -51.31 4.54
C SER A 10 -5.00 -50.00 4.22
N ARG A 11 -5.71 -49.10 3.53
CA ARG A 11 -5.29 -47.70 3.47
C ARG A 11 -5.54 -47.13 4.86
N SER A 12 -4.45 -47.06 5.63
CA SER A 12 -4.35 -46.47 6.96
C SER A 12 -5.19 -45.19 7.08
N THR A 13 -6.38 -45.34 7.67
CA THR A 13 -7.36 -44.28 7.89
C THR A 13 -6.74 -43.15 8.73
N THR A 14 -5.74 -43.47 9.56
CA THR A 14 -4.97 -42.55 10.41
C THR A 14 -4.11 -41.54 9.65
N GLY A 15 -3.73 -41.81 8.39
CA GLY A 15 -3.00 -40.84 7.56
C GLY A 15 -3.88 -39.70 7.07
N ILE A 16 -5.15 -40.01 6.75
CA ILE A 16 -6.12 -39.06 6.20
C ILE A 16 -6.47 -37.98 7.23
N TRP A 17 -6.68 -38.38 8.50
CA TRP A 17 -6.97 -37.43 9.58
C TRP A 17 -5.84 -36.44 9.85
N ARG A 18 -4.58 -36.87 9.72
CA ARG A 18 -3.41 -36.00 9.88
C ARG A 18 -3.27 -35.01 8.72
N GLN A 19 -3.58 -35.44 7.50
CA GLN A 19 -3.57 -34.59 6.31
C GLN A 19 -4.68 -33.55 6.34
N LEU A 20 -5.88 -33.92 6.81
CA LEU A 20 -7.00 -33.00 6.98
C LEU A 20 -6.71 -31.95 8.06
N ALA A 21 -6.12 -32.34 9.19
CA ALA A 21 -5.70 -31.41 10.24
C ALA A 21 -4.63 -30.42 9.75
N ALA A 22 -3.65 -30.89 8.98
CA ALA A 22 -2.61 -30.03 8.39
C ALA A 22 -3.19 -29.05 7.36
N ALA A 23 -4.12 -29.50 6.52
CA ALA A 23 -4.79 -28.65 5.54
C ALA A 23 -5.67 -27.58 6.21
N ALA A 24 -6.40 -27.93 7.28
CA ALA A 24 -7.19 -26.97 8.04
C ALA A 24 -6.31 -25.88 8.69
N SER A 25 -5.18 -26.26 9.29
CA SER A 25 -4.21 -25.32 9.86
C SER A 25 -3.60 -24.41 8.81
N LEU A 26 -3.25 -24.94 7.63
CA LEU A 26 -2.72 -24.14 6.53
C LEU A 26 -3.74 -23.13 6.01
N CYS A 27 -5.00 -23.55 5.82
CA CYS A 27 -6.09 -22.65 5.43
C CYS A 27 -6.29 -21.53 6.45
N LEU A 28 -6.26 -21.84 7.75
CA LEU A 28 -6.40 -20.84 8.81
C LEU A 28 -5.26 -19.81 8.76
N VAL A 29 -4.01 -20.25 8.58
CA VAL A 29 -2.84 -19.38 8.47
C VAL A 29 -2.94 -18.48 7.23
N VAL A 30 -3.35 -19.02 6.08
CA VAL A 30 -3.55 -18.24 4.84
C VAL A 30 -4.67 -17.21 5.01
N SER A 31 -5.78 -17.59 5.65
CA SER A 31 -6.88 -16.65 5.95
C SER A 31 -6.44 -15.53 6.90
N LEU A 32 -5.64 -15.83 7.92
CA LEU A 32 -5.09 -14.83 8.84
C LEU A 32 -4.11 -13.87 8.15
N LEU A 33 -3.28 -14.37 7.22
CA LEU A 33 -2.34 -13.56 6.44
C LEU A 33 -3.04 -12.66 5.40
N ALA A 34 -4.18 -13.07 4.86
CA ALA A 34 -4.91 -12.34 3.83
C ALA A 34 -5.71 -11.12 4.35
N ILE A 35 -5.97 -11.04 5.67
CA ILE A 35 -6.75 -9.94 6.27
C ILE A 35 -5.87 -8.71 6.60
N GLY A 36 -4.55 -8.91 6.73
CA GLY A 36 -3.59 -7.87 7.11
C GLY A 36 -3.47 -6.65 6.18
N PRO A 37 -3.53 -6.76 4.84
CA PRO A 37 -3.26 -5.60 3.98
C PRO A 37 -4.50 -4.76 3.66
N VAL A 38 -5.72 -5.26 3.89
CA VAL A 38 -6.96 -4.56 3.47
C VAL A 38 -7.35 -3.46 4.47
N ALA A 39 -7.06 -3.66 5.76
CA ALA A 39 -7.30 -2.64 6.80
C ALA A 39 -6.22 -1.55 6.86
N ALA A 40 -5.12 -1.71 6.12
CA ALA A 40 -4.04 -0.72 6.00
C ALA A 40 -4.34 0.37 4.94
N GLN A 41 -5.59 0.52 4.51
CA GLN A 41 -6.09 1.78 3.96
C GLN A 41 -6.24 2.79 5.12
N ALA A 42 -5.10 3.00 5.79
CA ALA A 42 -4.93 3.96 6.86
C ALA A 42 -5.38 5.31 6.33
N VAL A 43 -6.22 5.98 7.11
CA VAL A 43 -6.38 7.43 7.11
C VAL A 43 -5.00 8.03 6.89
N ARG A 44 -4.70 8.41 5.63
CA ARG A 44 -3.41 8.99 5.33
C ARG A 44 -3.37 10.27 6.14
N PRO A 45 -2.37 10.46 7.01
CA PRO A 45 -2.24 11.72 7.71
C PRO A 45 -2.28 12.84 6.67
N PRO A 46 -2.89 14.00 6.97
CA PRO A 46 -3.06 15.07 5.99
C PRO A 46 -1.73 15.51 5.36
N TRP A 47 -0.61 15.29 6.06
CA TRP A 47 0.74 15.56 5.56
C TRP A 47 1.29 14.57 4.52
N ARG A 48 0.62 13.43 4.33
CA ARG A 48 0.86 12.44 3.26
C ARG A 48 -0.23 12.45 2.19
N ALA A 49 -1.21 13.34 2.28
CA ALA A 49 -2.15 13.56 1.19
C ALA A 49 -1.41 14.22 0.03
N GLN A 50 -1.61 13.73 -1.20
CA GLN A 50 -1.10 14.40 -2.39
C GLN A 50 -1.71 15.81 -2.42
N VAL A 51 -0.84 16.81 -2.29
CA VAL A 51 -1.22 18.22 -2.42
C VAL A 51 -1.67 18.44 -3.86
N ALA A 52 -2.90 18.92 -4.04
CA ALA A 52 -3.38 19.33 -5.35
C ALA A 52 -2.42 20.35 -5.96
N ALA A 53 -2.08 20.17 -7.24
CA ALA A 53 -1.22 21.07 -7.97
C ALA A 53 -1.84 22.48 -8.00
N LEU A 54 -1.00 23.48 -7.74
CA LEU A 54 -1.39 24.89 -7.84
C LEU A 54 -1.08 25.39 -9.27
N PRO A 55 -1.81 26.39 -9.77
CA PRO A 55 -1.47 27.04 -11.02
C PRO A 55 -0.06 27.65 -10.93
N THR A 56 0.72 27.53 -11.99
CA THR A 56 2.10 28.04 -12.07
C THR A 56 2.21 29.22 -13.02
N ALA A 57 3.11 30.15 -12.71
CA ALA A 57 3.49 31.24 -13.58
C ALA A 57 5.02 31.38 -13.64
N ALA A 58 5.53 31.87 -14.76
CA ALA A 58 6.92 32.29 -14.86
C ALA A 58 7.01 33.78 -14.51
N ILE A 59 7.92 34.14 -13.60
CA ILE A 59 8.19 35.52 -13.21
C ILE A 59 9.69 35.80 -13.27
N THR A 60 10.05 37.06 -13.42
CA THR A 60 11.45 37.50 -13.32
C THR A 60 11.62 38.34 -12.06
N VAL A 61 12.59 37.98 -11.22
CA VAL A 61 12.97 38.73 -10.00
C VAL A 61 14.40 39.22 -10.18
N GLY A 62 14.57 40.52 -10.44
CA GLY A 62 15.85 41.05 -10.91
C GLY A 62 16.21 40.44 -12.27
N ASP A 63 17.33 39.72 -12.32
CA ASP A 63 17.80 39.00 -13.52
C ASP A 63 17.50 37.48 -13.48
N VAL A 64 16.74 37.00 -12.48
CA VAL A 64 16.48 35.57 -12.27
C VAL A 64 15.07 35.20 -12.72
N LEU A 65 14.97 34.25 -13.66
CA LEU A 65 13.71 33.62 -14.04
C LEU A 65 13.31 32.56 -13.01
N LEU A 66 12.09 32.66 -12.47
CA LEU A 66 11.53 31.75 -11.48
C LEU A 66 10.20 31.17 -11.99
N THR A 67 10.00 29.88 -11.75
CA THR A 67 8.69 29.24 -11.90
C THR A 67 8.00 29.20 -10.54
N VAL A 68 6.92 29.94 -10.39
CA VAL A 68 6.22 30.08 -9.11
C VAL A 68 4.85 29.44 -9.15
N GLU A 69 4.47 28.77 -8.07
CA GLU A 69 3.09 28.35 -7.82
C GLU A 69 2.29 29.50 -7.19
N ILE A 70 1.03 29.66 -7.60
CA ILE A 70 0.15 30.73 -7.11
C ILE A 70 -0.81 30.17 -6.05
N ALA A 71 -0.60 30.55 -4.79
CA ALA A 71 -1.45 30.23 -3.65
C ALA A 71 -2.52 31.32 -3.45
N ALA A 72 -3.48 31.41 -4.37
CA ALA A 72 -4.55 32.42 -4.27
C ALA A 72 -5.53 32.15 -3.12
N GLU A 73 -5.87 30.88 -2.91
CA GLU A 73 -6.89 30.45 -1.93
C GLU A 73 -6.38 30.48 -0.49
N PRO A 74 -7.24 30.82 0.51
CA PRO A 74 -6.83 30.86 1.92
C PRO A 74 -6.23 29.55 2.42
N ALA A 75 -6.76 28.40 1.98
CA ALA A 75 -6.23 27.09 2.34
C ALA A 75 -4.81 26.86 1.77
N ALA A 76 -4.52 27.36 0.58
CA ALA A 76 -3.20 27.27 -0.04
C ALA A 76 -2.19 28.20 0.67
N LYS A 77 -2.61 29.42 1.03
CA LYS A 77 -1.79 30.37 1.79
C LYS A 77 -1.40 29.85 3.17
N SER A 78 -2.38 29.34 3.91
CA SER A 78 -2.17 28.78 5.26
C SER A 78 -1.27 27.54 5.24
N ARG A 79 -1.28 26.77 4.14
CA ARG A 79 -0.38 25.64 3.95
C ARG A 79 1.03 26.09 3.55
N GLY A 80 1.14 27.11 2.71
CA GLY A 80 2.40 27.52 2.08
C GLY A 80 3.09 26.34 1.40
N LEU A 81 4.38 26.16 1.69
CA LEU A 81 5.20 25.04 1.21
C LEU A 81 5.02 23.75 2.03
N GLY A 82 4.11 23.74 3.01
CA GLY A 82 3.84 22.59 3.85
C GLY A 82 3.53 21.33 3.04
N TYR A 83 4.02 20.19 3.52
CA TYR A 83 3.85 18.86 2.91
C TYR A 83 4.65 18.63 1.61
N ARG A 84 5.59 19.52 1.27
CA ARG A 84 6.56 19.35 0.18
C ARG A 84 7.92 18.92 0.72
N ALA A 85 8.71 18.23 -0.10
CA ALA A 85 10.08 17.82 0.24
C ALA A 85 11.12 18.95 0.12
N GLY A 86 10.67 20.18 -0.08
CA GLY A 86 11.51 21.36 -0.32
C GLY A 86 11.03 22.15 -1.54
N LEU A 87 11.76 23.24 -1.83
CA LEU A 87 11.67 24.00 -3.07
C LEU A 87 12.85 23.62 -3.96
N GLU A 88 12.57 23.31 -5.22
CA GLU A 88 13.61 23.11 -6.22
C GLU A 88 14.26 24.47 -6.56
N PRO A 89 15.59 24.53 -6.79
CA PRO A 89 16.22 25.75 -7.26
C PRO A 89 15.53 26.32 -8.51
N GLY A 90 15.29 27.63 -8.55
CA GLY A 90 14.54 28.26 -9.65
C GLY A 90 13.02 28.15 -9.53
N THR A 91 12.50 27.58 -8.43
CA THR A 91 11.07 27.53 -8.14
C THR A 91 10.68 28.33 -6.90
N GLY A 92 9.42 28.73 -6.80
CA GLY A 92 8.90 29.48 -5.66
C GLY A 92 7.39 29.36 -5.48
N MET A 93 6.86 30.09 -4.49
CA MET A 93 5.42 30.23 -4.27
C MET A 93 5.08 31.70 -4.03
N LEU A 94 4.01 32.17 -4.67
CA LEU A 94 3.42 33.49 -4.51
C LEU A 94 2.03 33.40 -3.86
#